data_AF-A0A415DY39-F1
#
_entry.id   AF-A0A415DY39-F1
#
_cell.length_a   1.000
_cell.length_b   1.000
_cell.length_c   1.000
_cell.angle_alpha   90.00
_cell.angle_beta   90.00
_cell.angle_gamma   90.00
#
_symmetry.space_group_name_H-M   'P 1'
#
loop_
_entity.id
_entity.type
_entity.pdbx_description
1 polymer ?
#
loop_
_entity_poly.entity_id
_entity_poly.type
_entity_poly.pdbx_seq_one_letter_code
_entity_poly.pdbx_strand_id
1 'polypeptide(L)'
;MDGYISLKAGKEFWNLLDMVFTDEFMQKHTNFENFEYFRYSSAVMVNWGGDYMVYPETVFNNFVIESTEFQTWDEMVMKAADERFS
;
A
#
# COMPACT_ATOMS: atom_id res chain seq x y z
N MET A 1 -1.58 6.63 22.04
CA MET A 1 -0.98 5.81 20.97
C MET A 1 -1.38 6.53 19.70
N ASP A 2 -0.80 7.71 19.50
CA ASP A 2 -1.35 8.69 18.58
C ASP A 2 -0.53 8.56 17.29
N GLY A 3 -1.19 8.25 16.17
CA GLY A 3 -0.57 8.11 14.85
C GLY A 3 -0.46 6.69 14.28
N TYR A 4 -1.10 5.67 14.89
CA TYR A 4 -1.28 4.36 14.24
C TYR A 4 -2.67 4.25 13.63
N ILE A 5 -2.73 3.79 12.39
CA ILE A 5 -3.96 3.38 11.72
C ILE A 5 -4.15 1.88 11.92
N SER A 6 -5.41 1.46 12.12
CA SER A 6 -5.81 0.05 12.16
C SER A 6 -7.09 -0.13 11.36
N LEU A 7 -7.01 -0.90 10.28
CA LEU A 7 -8.11 -1.19 9.36
C LEU A 7 -8.39 -2.68 9.35
N LYS A 8 -9.66 -3.06 9.26
CA LYS A 8 -10.01 -4.47 9.09
C LYS A 8 -9.56 -4.95 7.72
N ALA A 9 -8.65 -5.91 7.69
CA ALA A 9 -7.99 -6.40 6.48
C ALA A 9 -8.20 -7.92 6.36
N GLY A 10 -9.42 -8.32 6.00
CA GLY A 10 -9.71 -9.73 5.72
C GLY A 10 -9.08 -10.19 4.42
N LYS A 11 -9.21 -11.50 4.12
CA LYS A 11 -8.75 -12.08 2.85
C LYS A 11 -9.20 -11.30 1.62
N GLU A 12 -10.45 -10.85 1.60
CA GLU A 12 -11.01 -10.07 0.48
C GLU A 12 -10.29 -8.73 0.31
N PHE A 13 -9.94 -8.06 1.40
CA PHE A 13 -9.20 -6.80 1.36
C PHE A 13 -7.80 -7.00 0.75
N TRP A 14 -7.06 -8.01 1.20
CA TRP A 14 -5.73 -8.29 0.66
C TRP A 14 -5.78 -8.68 -0.82
N ASN A 15 -6.75 -9.51 -1.20
CA ASN A 15 -6.98 -9.85 -2.60
C ASN A 15 -7.32 -8.63 -3.46
N LEU A 16 -8.06 -7.66 -2.92
CA LEU A 16 -8.34 -6.41 -3.62
C LEU A 16 -7.08 -5.57 -3.81
N LEU A 17 -6.22 -5.46 -2.78
CA LEU A 17 -4.93 -4.79 -2.93
C LEU A 17 -4.05 -5.46 -4.00
N ASP A 18 -3.94 -6.79 -3.96
CA ASP A 18 -3.20 -7.55 -4.98
C ASP A 18 -3.81 -7.39 -6.39
N MET A 19 -5.13 -7.14 -6.49
CA MET A 19 -5.82 -6.93 -7.76
C MET A 19 -5.60 -5.55 -8.36
N VAL A 20 -5.50 -4.50 -7.54
CA VAL A 20 -5.33 -3.11 -8.00
C VAL A 20 -3.86 -2.74 -8.19
N PHE A 21 -2.95 -3.28 -7.37
CA PHE A 21 -1.51 -3.07 -7.49
C PHE A 21 -0.88 -4.05 -8.47
N THR A 22 -1.20 -3.90 -9.76
CA THR A 22 -0.58 -4.68 -10.83
C THR A 22 0.88 -4.30 -11.02
N ASP A 23 1.68 -5.19 -11.60
CA ASP A 23 3.09 -4.90 -11.93
C ASP A 23 3.22 -3.64 -12.81
N GLU A 24 2.29 -3.44 -13.75
CA GLU A 24 2.23 -2.27 -14.62
C GLU A 24 2.02 -0.97 -13.83
N PHE A 25 1.11 -0.99 -12.85
CA PHE A 25 0.90 0.15 -11.95
C PHE A 25 2.15 0.43 -11.12
N MET A 26 2.73 -0.62 -10.53
CA MET A 26 3.90 -0.50 -9.67
C MET A 26 5.09 0.09 -10.42
N GLN A 27 5.38 -0.40 -11.63
CA GLN A 27 6.48 0.09 -12.46
C GLN A 27 6.25 1.52 -12.97
N LYS A 28 5.00 1.93 -13.14
CA LYS A 28 4.65 3.26 -13.65
C LYS A 28 4.71 4.34 -12.57
N HIS A 29 4.29 4.02 -11.35
CA HIS A 29 4.08 5.01 -10.27
C HIS A 29 5.01 4.86 -9.06
N THR A 30 5.82 3.79 -9.02
CA THR A 30 6.71 3.48 -7.89
C THR A 30 8.08 3.04 -8.36
N ASN A 31 9.03 3.01 -7.42
CA ASN A 31 10.38 2.48 -7.66
C ASN A 31 10.46 0.94 -7.55
N PHE A 32 9.33 0.22 -7.50
CA PHE A 32 9.27 -1.23 -7.33
C PHE A 32 8.76 -1.96 -8.58
N GLU A 33 9.26 -3.17 -8.82
CA GLU A 33 8.85 -4.00 -9.96
C GLU A 33 7.42 -4.55 -9.81
N ASN A 34 6.98 -4.82 -8.58
CA ASN A 34 5.67 -5.38 -8.26
C ASN A 34 5.28 -5.10 -6.80
N PHE A 35 4.03 -5.44 -6.45
CA PHE A 35 3.49 -5.18 -5.12
C PHE A 35 4.16 -6.03 -4.03
N GLU A 36 4.65 -7.23 -4.36
CA GLU A 36 5.37 -8.06 -3.39
C GLU A 36 6.66 -7.39 -2.90
N TYR A 37 7.45 -6.79 -3.80
CA TYR A 37 8.64 -6.03 -3.44
C TYR A 37 8.33 -4.81 -2.57
N PHE A 38 7.21 -4.11 -2.86
CA PHE A 38 6.74 -3.01 -2.03
C PHE A 38 6.41 -3.49 -0.60
N ARG A 39 5.67 -4.60 -0.47
CA ARG A 39 5.33 -5.19 0.83
C ARG A 39 6.57 -5.63 1.60
N TYR A 40 7.52 -6.26 0.92
CA TYR A 40 8.79 -6.66 1.53
C TYR A 40 9.58 -5.47 2.07
N SER A 41 9.68 -4.40 1.27
CA SER A 41 10.41 -3.18 1.64
C SER A 41 9.77 -2.42 2.81
N SER A 42 8.45 -2.57 2.99
CA SER A 42 7.67 -1.92 4.05
C SER A 42 7.30 -2.86 5.22
N ALA A 43 7.83 -4.08 5.26
CA ALA A 43 7.43 -5.11 6.24
C ALA A 43 7.72 -4.74 7.71
N VAL A 44 8.61 -3.77 7.95
CA VAL A 44 8.88 -3.23 9.30
C VAL A 44 7.85 -2.19 9.75
N MET A 45 7.05 -1.68 8.80
CA MET A 45 6.07 -0.61 9.02
C MET A 45 4.64 -1.15 9.05
N VAL A 46 4.33 -2.11 8.18
CA VAL A 46 2.98 -2.65 8.00
C VAL A 46 2.98 -4.15 8.27
N ASN A 47 2.00 -4.62 9.04
CA ASN A 47 1.75 -6.05 9.23
C ASN A 47 0.95 -6.64 8.05
N TRP A 48 1.61 -6.84 6.91
CA TRP A 48 1.00 -7.42 5.72
C TRP A 48 0.37 -8.81 5.99
N GLY A 49 -0.83 -9.03 5.47
CA GLY A 49 -1.52 -10.33 5.53
C GLY A 49 -2.18 -10.68 6.88
N GLY A 50 -2.19 -9.77 7.85
CA GLY A 50 -2.94 -9.94 9.10
C GLY A 50 -4.44 -9.67 8.93
N ASP A 51 -5.26 -10.11 9.89
CA ASP A 51 -6.72 -9.82 9.91
C ASP A 51 -7.04 -8.31 10.01
N TYR A 52 -6.04 -7.54 10.44
CA TYR A 52 -6.03 -6.09 10.45
C TYR A 52 -4.76 -5.60 9.77
N MET A 53 -4.88 -4.53 8.99
CA MET A 53 -3.75 -3.76 8.51
C MET A 53 -3.50 -2.63 9.50
N VAL A 54 -2.34 -2.67 10.13
CA VAL A 54 -1.89 -1.78 11.19
C VAL A 54 -0.57 -1.17 10.76
N TYR A 55 -0.49 0.15 10.80
CA TYR A 55 0.72 0.88 10.41
C TYR A 55 0.82 2.23 11.12
N PRO A 56 2.04 2.72 11.40
CA PRO A 56 2.27 4.10 11.82
C PRO A 56 2.09 5.05 10.62
N GLU A 57 1.06 5.89 10.66
CA GLU A 57 0.59 6.71 9.54
C GLU A 57 1.70 7.57 8.94
N THR A 58 2.35 8.40 9.77
CA THR A 58 3.40 9.32 9.32
C THR A 58 4.59 8.58 8.73
N VAL A 59 5.00 7.48 9.37
CA VAL A 59 6.17 6.70 8.92
C VAL A 59 5.87 6.02 7.58
N PHE A 60 4.68 5.45 7.43
CA PHE A 60 4.32 4.77 6.20
C PHE A 60 4.07 5.76 5.05
N ASN A 61 3.45 6.92 5.32
CA ASN A 61 3.32 7.98 4.31
C ASN A 61 4.69 8.52 3.88
N ASN A 62 5.65 8.67 4.78
CA ASN A 62 7.03 9.05 4.40
C ASN A 62 7.67 8.01 3.47
N PHE A 63 7.49 6.72 3.74
CA PHE A 63 7.94 5.66 2.84
C PHE A 63 7.28 5.75 1.46
N VAL A 64 5.98 6.03 1.40
CA VAL A 64 5.25 6.22 0.14
C VAL A 64 5.81 7.43 -0.63
N ILE A 65 6.05 8.56 0.03
CA ILE A 65 6.66 9.75 -0.59
C ILE A 65 8.06 9.47 -1.14
N GLU A 66 8.86 8.69 -0.40
CA GLU A 66 10.24 8.39 -0.80
C GLU A 66 10.32 7.38 -1.95
N SER A 67 9.30 6.53 -2.12
CA SER A 67 9.34 5.38 -3.03
C SER A 67 8.35 5.46 -4.20
N THR A 68 7.46 6.45 -4.20
CA THR A 68 6.39 6.63 -5.18
C THR A 68 6.17 8.12 -5.48
N GLU A 69 5.30 8.43 -6.44
CA GLU A 69 4.90 9.82 -6.70
C GLU A 69 3.80 10.37 -5.76
N PHE A 70 3.23 9.53 -4.89
CA PHE A 70 2.09 9.86 -4.03
C PHE A 70 2.51 10.46 -2.69
N GLN A 71 1.62 11.26 -2.07
CA GLN A 71 1.88 11.87 -0.76
C GLN A 71 1.43 10.99 0.41
N THR A 72 0.49 10.08 0.17
CA THR A 72 -0.07 9.20 1.20
C THR A 72 -0.36 7.81 0.65
N TRP A 73 -0.40 6.82 1.54
CA TRP A 73 -0.86 5.47 1.19
C TRP A 73 -2.26 5.46 0.59
N ASP A 74 -3.19 6.23 1.18
CA ASP A 74 -4.58 6.27 0.73
C ASP A 74 -4.70 6.82 -0.70
N GLU A 75 -3.93 7.85 -1.04
CA GLU A 75 -3.86 8.40 -2.40
C GLU A 75 -3.37 7.36 -3.40
N MET A 76 -2.31 6.63 -3.05
CA MET A 76 -1.76 5.55 -3.87
C MET A 76 -2.80 4.44 -4.11
N VAL A 77 -3.53 4.02 -3.07
CA VAL A 77 -4.59 2.99 -3.18
C VAL A 77 -5.75 3.48 -4.03
N MET A 78 -6.22 4.71 -3.82
CA MET A 78 -7.31 5.29 -4.62
C MET A 78 -6.92 5.36 -6.10
N LYS A 79 -5.69 5.80 -6.39
CA LYS A 79 -5.19 5.87 -7.77
C LYS A 79 -5.11 4.49 -8.43
N ALA A 80 -4.61 3.48 -7.72
CA ALA A 80 -4.56 2.11 -8.21
C ALA A 80 -5.97 1.56 -8.51
N ALA A 81 -6.92 1.79 -7.60
CA ALA A 81 -8.31 1.37 -7.79
C ALA A 81 -8.96 2.09 -8.99
N ASP A 82 -8.78 3.39 -9.12
CA ASP A 82 -9.31 4.18 -10.23
C ASP A 82 -8.77 3.69 -11.57
N GLU A 83 -7.46 3.44 -11.69
CA GLU A 83 -6.88 2.92 -12.94
C GLU A 83 -7.32 1.49 -13.26
N ARG A 84 -7.60 0.67 -12.23
CA ARG A 84 -8.01 -0.72 -12.42
C ARG A 84 -9.46 -0.88 -12.86
N PHE A 85 -10.34 0.02 -12.41
CA PHE A 85 -11.79 -0.09 -12.54
C PHE A 85 -12.45 1.03 -13.38
N SER A 86 -11.69 2.00 -13.90
CA SER A 86 -12.17 2.97 -14.90
C SER A 86 -12.33 2.38 -16.30
#